data_AF-A0A327STC4-F1
#
_entry.id   AF-A0A327STC4-F1
#
_cell.length_a   1.000
_cell.length_b   1.000
_cell.length_c   1.000
_cell.angle_alpha   90.00
_cell.angle_beta   90.00
_cell.angle_gamma   90.00
#
_symmetry.space_group_name_H-M   'P 1'
#
loop_
_entity.id
_entity.type
_entity.pdbx_description
1 polymer ?
#
loop_
_entity_poly.entity_id
_entity_poly.type
_entity_poly.pdbx_seq_one_letter_code
_entity_poly.pdbx_strand_id
1 'polypeptide(L)' 'MFIAVACVVIAIGLLQVLRPQLLWGVNRRLQRGWVKDPDATEPTRRGYLMQRAVGVVVLVGAIWILVSHV' A
#
# COMPACT_ATOMS: atom_id res chain seq x y z
N MET A 1 -1.40 -10.78 -18.99
CA MET A 1 -0.39 -10.14 -18.12
C MET A 1 -0.96 -8.91 -17.40
N PHE A 2 -1.60 -7.98 -18.10
CA PHE A 2 -2.18 -6.77 -17.53
C PHE A 2 -3.18 -7.01 -16.38
N ILE A 3 -4.14 -7.93 -16.57
CA ILE A 3 -5.14 -8.29 -15.55
C ILE A 3 -4.47 -8.79 -14.27
N ALA A 4 -3.44 -9.64 -14.38
CA ALA A 4 -2.73 -10.16 -13.21
C ALA A 4 -2.04 -9.04 -12.41
N VAL A 5 -1.41 -8.09 -13.10
CA VAL A 5 -0.81 -6.91 -12.45
C VAL A 5 -1.88 -6.06 -11.76
N ALA A 6 -3.01 -5.80 -12.42
CA ALA A 6 -4.12 -5.06 -11.83
C ALA A 6 -4.66 -5.72 -10.56
N CYS A 7 -4.84 -7.05 -10.56
CA CYS A 7 -5.26 -7.79 -9.37
C CYS A 7 -4.27 -7.65 -8.20
N VAL A 8 -2.96 -7.71 -8.48
CA VAL A 8 -1.93 -7.50 -7.44
C VAL A 8 -1.99 -6.07 -6.89
N VAL A 9 -2.13 -5.07 -7.76
CA VAL A 9 -2.28 -3.66 -7.32
C VAL A 9 -3.52 -3.49 -6.46
N ILE A 10 -4.65 -4.11 -6.83
CA ILE A 10 -5.89 -4.07 -6.04
C ILE A 10 -5.67 -4.73 -4.67
N ALA A 11 -5.00 -5.89 -4.61
CA ALA A 11 -4.72 -6.55 -3.34
C ALA A 11 -3.85 -5.69 -2.42
N ILE A 12 -2.80 -5.06 -2.96
CA ILE A 12 -1.93 -4.14 -2.20
C ILE A 12 -2.71 -2.88 -1.77
N GLY A 13 -3.50 -2.31 -2.67
CA GLY A 13 -4.36 -1.15 -2.37
C GLY A 13 -5.35 -1.46 -1.24
N LEU A 14 -5.97 -2.64 -1.23
CA LEU A 14 -6.84 -3.10 -0.15
C LEU A 14 -6.09 -3.21 1.18
N LEU A 15 -4.89 -3.79 1.18
CA LEU A 15 -4.05 -3.84 2.38
C LEU A 15 -3.71 -2.44 2.89
N GLN A 16 -3.41 -1.50 1.99
CA GLN A 16 -3.11 -0.11 2.33
C GLN A 16 -4.31 0.62 2.95
N VAL A 17 -5.54 0.34 2.51
CA VAL A 17 -6.76 0.93 3.07
C VAL A 17 -7.15 0.28 4.40
N LEU A 18 -7.13 -1.05 4.47
CA LEU A 18 -7.63 -1.79 5.64
C LEU A 18 -6.62 -1.80 6.78
N ARG A 19 -5.37 -2.18 6.49
CA ARG A 19 -4.30 -2.42 7.48
C ARG A 19 -2.94 -1.94 6.96
N PRO A 20 -2.74 -0.61 6.77
CA PRO A 20 -1.48 -0.07 6.28
C PRO A 20 -0.26 -0.41 7.18
N GLN A 21 -0.50 -0.72 8.45
CA GLN A 21 0.52 -1.17 9.39
C GLN A 21 1.19 -2.49 8.99
N LEU A 22 0.49 -3.36 8.24
CA LEU A 22 1.09 -4.60 7.72
C LEU A 22 2.16 -4.28 6.67
N LEU A 23 1.90 -3.31 5.80
CA LEU A 23 2.87 -2.82 4.81
C LEU A 23 4.07 -2.19 5.51
N TRP A 24 3.83 -1.41 6.58
CA TRP A 24 4.92 -0.90 7.41
C TRP A 24 5.72 -2.03 8.08
N GLY A 25 5.07 -3.06 8.62
CA GLY A 25 5.76 -4.19 9.25
C GLY A 25 6.69 -4.94 8.29
N VAL A 26 6.28 -5.08 7.02
CA VAL A 26 7.16 -5.62 5.95
C VAL A 26 8.31 -4.65 5.67
N ASN A 27 8.00 -3.36 5.46
CA ASN A 27 9.01 -2.34 5.18
C ASN A 27 10.05 -2.21 6.30
N ARG A 28 9.62 -2.23 7.57
CA ARG A 28 10.48 -2.21 8.76
C ARG A 28 11.47 -3.36 8.75
N ARG A 29 11.04 -4.57 8.38
CA ARG A 29 11.93 -5.73 8.27
C ARG A 29 12.98 -5.53 7.18
N LEU A 30 12.60 -4.95 6.05
CA LEU A 30 13.53 -4.63 4.95
C LEU A 30 14.51 -3.51 5.32
N GLN A 31 14.09 -2.56 6.16
CA GLN A 31 14.94 -1.48 6.64
C GLN A 31 15.97 -1.93 7.69
N ARG A 32 15.78 -3.10 8.34
CA ARG A 32 16.77 -3.64 9.29
C ARG A 32 18.10 -3.87 8.56
N GLY A 33 19.15 -3.21 9.03
CA GLY A 33 20.49 -3.26 8.43
C GLY A 33 20.82 -2.06 7.53
N TRP A 34 19.83 -1.26 7.15
CA TRP A 34 20.01 -0.06 6.31
C TRP A 34 19.74 1.24 7.07
N VAL A 35 18.82 1.19 8.05
CA VAL A 35 18.43 2.35 8.86
C VAL A 35 18.85 2.10 10.31
N LYS A 36 19.42 3.14 10.94
CA LYS A 36 19.90 3.09 12.33
C LYS A 36 18.79 2.75 13.33
N ASP A 37 17.61 3.33 13.11
CA ASP A 37 16.41 3.04 13.89
C ASP A 37 15.19 2.93 12.95
N PRO A 38 14.78 1.72 12.56
CA PRO A 38 13.61 1.51 11.72
C PRO A 38 12.29 1.96 12.37
N ASP A 39 12.21 1.95 13.71
CA ASP A 39 10.99 2.31 14.44
C ASP A 39 10.75 3.83 14.42
N ALA A 40 11.81 4.63 14.39
CA ALA A 40 11.73 6.07 14.19
C ALA A 40 11.14 6.48 12.82
N THR A 41 11.03 5.53 11.87
CA THR A 41 10.43 5.77 10.55
C THR A 41 8.96 5.35 10.46
N GLU A 42 8.35 4.92 11.57
CA GLU A 42 6.94 4.57 11.58
C GLU A 42 6.06 5.77 11.19
N PRO A 43 5.13 5.62 10.23
CA PRO A 43 4.17 6.66 9.91
C PRO A 43 3.37 7.07 11.14
N THR A 44 3.23 8.38 11.35
CA THR A 44 2.30 8.90 12.37
C THR A 44 0.85 8.49 12.04
N ARG A 45 -0.07 8.68 13.00
CA ARG A 45 -1.51 8.46 12.76
C ARG A 45 -2.03 9.21 11.52
N ARG A 46 -1.53 10.43 11.27
CA ARG A 46 -1.85 11.21 10.06
C ARG A 46 -1.21 10.61 8.81
N GLY A 47 0.01 10.09 8.92
CA GLY A 47 0.68 9.36 7.84
C GLY A 47 -0.09 8.11 7.42
N TYR A 48 -0.58 7.30 8.38
CA TYR A 48 -1.44 6.16 8.08
C TYR A 48 -2.79 6.57 7.47
N LEU A 49 -3.38 7.67 7.91
CA LEU A 49 -4.60 8.21 7.29
C LEU A 49 -4.35 8.60 5.82
N MET A 50 -3.23 9.27 5.55
CA MET A 50 -2.83 9.63 4.19
C MET A 50 -2.59 8.39 3.32
N GLN A 51 -1.93 7.37 3.87
CA GLN A 51 -1.77 6.09 3.16
C GLN A 51 -3.12 5.48 2.79
N ARG A 52 -4.11 5.47 3.69
CA ARG A 52 -5.46 4.97 3.38
C ARG A 52 -6.11 5.79 2.27
N ALA A 53 -6.02 7.13 2.32
CA ALA A 53 -6.57 8.00 1.29
C ALA A 53 -5.96 7.70 -0.09
N VAL A 54 -4.63 7.59 -0.16
CA VAL A 54 -3.92 7.20 -1.38
C VAL A 54 -4.35 5.80 -1.84
N GLY A 55 -4.48 4.84 -0.92
CA GLY A 55 -4.95 3.49 -1.22
C GLY A 55 -6.34 3.48 -1.86
N VAL A 56 -7.27 4.32 -1.38
CA VAL A 56 -8.61 4.46 -1.98
C VAL A 56 -8.51 4.99 -3.42
N VAL A 57 -7.70 6.04 -3.65
CA VAL A 57 -7.49 6.60 -5.00
C VAL A 57 -6.92 5.55 -5.95
N VAL A 58 -5.91 4.80 -5.50
CA VAL A 58 -5.29 3.71 -6.28
C VAL A 58 -6.31 2.61 -6.60
N LEU A 59 -7.15 2.21 -5.63
CA LEU A 59 -8.19 1.21 -5.85
C LEU A 59 -9.21 1.65 -6.88
N VAL A 60 -9.70 2.89 -6.78
CA VAL A 60 -10.66 3.45 -7.75
C VAL A 60 -10.06 3.43 -9.16
N GLY A 61 -8.81 3.89 -9.30
CA GLY A 61 -8.11 3.86 -10.59
C GLY A 61 -7.89 2.45 -11.12
N ALA A 62 -7.45 1.52 -10.29
CA ALA A 62 -7.18 0.13 -10.69
C ALA A 62 -8.47 -0.61 -11.09
N ILE A 63 -9.57 -0.40 -10.37
CA ILE A 63 -10.88 -0.97 -10.71
C ILE A 63 -11.39 -0.37 -12.03
N TRP A 64 -11.29 0.95 -12.20
CA TRP A 64 -11.67 1.62 -13.44
C TRP A 64 -10.92 1.07 -14.65
N ILE A 65 -9.60 0.94 -14.52
CA ILE A 65 -8.74 0.37 -15.55
C ILE A 65 -9.13 -1.07 -15.85
N LEU A 66 -9.35 -1.89 -14.82
CA LEU A 66 -9.74 -3.28 -14.98
C LEU A 66 -11.07 -3.41 -15.74
N VAL A 67 -12.09 -2.65 -15.34
CA VAL A 67 -13.41 -2.67 -15.97
C VAL A 67 -13.38 -2.15 -17.41
N SER A 68 -12.53 -1.17 -17.71
CA SER A 68 -12.41 -0.60 -19.06
C SER A 68 -11.60 -1.44 -20.04
N HIS A 69 -10.82 -2.41 -19.55
CA HIS A 69 -9.92 -3.25 -20.35
C HIS A 69 -10.22 -4.76 -20.24
N VAL A 70 -11.38 -5.11 -19.68
CA VAL A 70 -11.96 -6.46 -19.65
C VAL A 70 -13.16 -6.47 -20.60
#